data_AF-A0A920K4M1-F1
#
_entry.id   AF-A0A920K4M1-F1
#
_cell.length_a   1.000
_cell.length_b   1.000
_cell.length_c   1.000
_cell.angle_alpha   90.00
_cell.angle_beta   90.00
_cell.angle_gamma   90.00
#
_symmetry.space_group_name_H-M   'P 1'
#
loop_
_entity.id
_entity.type
_entity.pdbx_description
1 polymer ?
#
loop_
_entity_poly.entity_id
_entity_poly.type
_entity_poly.pdbx_seq_one_letter_code
_entity_poly.pdbx_strand_id
1 'polypeptide(L)'
;MVTVTAESGSILKPYILRATYQWCLDFGFSPCIQAIVCPDTRVPRDYVESGMIILNISPIATHKLDLTNNDISFTGRFAGSAMEIWVPVKNVWQFFQGDWAGRYFRKYTLSRAQKCSTI
;
A
#
# COMPACT_ATOMS: atom_id res chain seq x y z
N MET A 1 22.05 -23.38 20.22
CA MET A 1 22.04 -21.94 19.92
C MET A 1 21.38 -21.78 18.57
N VAL A 2 20.14 -21.27 18.53
CA VAL A 2 19.49 -20.97 17.24
C VAL A 2 20.07 -19.65 16.75
N THR A 3 20.83 -19.69 15.66
CA THR A 3 21.23 -18.49 14.91
C THR A 3 19.98 -17.94 14.25
N VAL A 4 19.43 -16.85 14.81
CA VAL A 4 18.38 -16.07 14.14
C VAL A 4 19.06 -15.31 13.01
N THR A 5 18.98 -15.84 11.79
CA THR A 5 19.30 -15.10 10.57
C THR A 5 18.25 -14.02 10.39
N ALA A 6 18.66 -12.76 10.36
CA ALA A 6 17.80 -11.59 10.20
C ALA A 6 17.25 -11.48 8.76
N GLU A 7 16.38 -12.40 8.37
CA GLU A 7 15.57 -12.31 7.13
C GLU A 7 14.10 -12.70 7.35
N SER A 8 13.65 -12.78 8.60
CA SER A 8 12.22 -12.88 8.89
C SER A 8 11.64 -11.47 8.97
N GLY A 9 10.89 -11.06 7.94
CA GLY A 9 9.97 -9.92 8.10
C GLY A 9 9.17 -10.13 9.38
N SER A 10 9.08 -9.10 10.23
CA SER A 10 8.48 -9.23 11.57
C SER A 10 7.17 -10.00 11.51
N ILE A 11 7.12 -11.13 12.20
CA ILE A 11 5.93 -12.01 12.25
C ILE A 11 4.68 -11.25 12.68
N LEU A 12 4.85 -10.14 13.42
CA LEU A 12 3.77 -9.30 13.94
C LEU A 12 3.20 -8.34 12.88
N LYS A 13 4.01 -7.94 11.89
CA LYS A 13 3.65 -6.95 10.88
C LYS A 13 2.37 -7.29 10.10
N PRO A 14 2.18 -8.50 9.53
CA PRO A 14 0.94 -8.83 8.83
C PRO A 14 -0.29 -8.84 9.75
N TYR A 15 -0.14 -9.18 11.03
CA TYR A 15 -1.25 -9.16 11.99
C TYR A 15 -1.65 -7.75 12.37
N ILE A 16 -0.68 -6.86 12.63
CA ILE A 16 -0.97 -5.43 12.84
C ILE A 16 -1.63 -4.85 11.60
N LEU A 17 -1.14 -5.18 10.40
CA LEU A 17 -1.72 -4.67 9.16
C LEU A 17 -3.19 -5.07 9.00
N ARG A 18 -3.54 -6.33 9.26
CA ARG A 18 -4.94 -6.80 9.25
C ARG A 18 -5.79 -6.15 10.34
N ALA A 19 -5.25 -5.99 11.54
CA ALA A 19 -5.97 -5.34 12.65
C ALA A 19 -6.25 -3.86 12.34
N THR A 20 -5.26 -3.11 11.84
CA THR A 20 -5.42 -1.71 11.48
C THR A 20 -6.31 -1.54 10.24
N TYR A 21 -6.24 -2.48 9.28
CA TYR A 21 -7.17 -2.54 8.15
C TYR A 21 -8.61 -2.65 8.64
N GLN A 22 -8.92 -3.62 9.51
CA GLN A 22 -10.26 -3.80 10.05
C GLN A 22 -10.73 -2.58 10.83
N TRP A 23 -9.87 -2.03 11.68
CA TRP A 23 -10.16 -0.79 12.42
C TRP A 23 -10.50 0.36 11.47
N CYS A 24 -9.77 0.53 10.37
CA CYS A 24 -10.11 1.56 9.38
C CYS A 24 -11.52 1.37 8.81
N LEU A 25 -11.92 0.13 8.51
CA LEU A 25 -13.26 -0.15 7.98
C LEU A 25 -14.36 0.15 9.02
N ASP A 26 -14.15 -0.25 10.27
CA ASP A 26 -15.12 -0.07 11.35
C ASP A 26 -15.44 1.42 11.59
N PHE A 27 -14.44 2.30 11.39
CA PHE A 27 -14.56 3.74 11.56
C PHE A 27 -14.78 4.52 10.23
N GLY A 28 -15.00 3.82 9.11
CA GLY A 28 -15.29 4.45 7.82
C GLY A 28 -14.10 5.17 7.16
N PHE A 29 -12.87 4.84 7.56
CA PHE A 29 -11.64 5.31 6.93
C PHE A 29 -11.26 4.47 5.71
N SER A 30 -10.51 5.07 4.77
CA SER A 30 -9.92 4.34 3.64
C SER A 30 -8.54 3.82 4.01
N PRO A 31 -8.33 2.50 4.16
CA PRO A 31 -7.01 1.96 4.46
C PRO A 31 -6.06 2.15 3.27
N CYS A 32 -4.90 2.74 3.53
CA CYS A 32 -3.86 2.97 2.53
C CYS A 32 -2.51 2.45 3.04
N ILE A 33 -1.69 1.94 2.13
CA ILE A 33 -0.32 1.49 2.41
C ILE A 33 0.67 2.23 1.52
N GLN A 34 1.85 2.51 2.07
CA GLN A 34 3.02 2.90 1.31
C GLN A 34 3.97 1.71 1.27
N ALA A 35 4.42 1.33 0.08
CA ALA A 35 5.29 0.17 -0.13
C ALA A 35 6.52 0.53 -0.97
N ILE A 36 7.66 -0.08 -0.64
CA ILE A 36 8.88 -0.02 -1.43
C ILE A 36 8.70 -0.90 -2.66
N VAL A 37 9.06 -0.37 -3.82
CA VAL A 37 8.98 -1.06 -5.10
C VAL A 37 10.31 -1.72 -5.39
N CYS A 38 10.28 -3.03 -5.52
CA CYS A 38 11.44 -3.89 -5.76
C CYS A 38 11.15 -4.85 -6.93
N PRO A 39 12.16 -5.58 -7.46
CA PRO A 39 11.95 -6.54 -8.54
C PRO A 39 10.93 -7.64 -8.22
N ASP A 40 10.68 -7.92 -6.95
CA ASP A 40 9.67 -8.87 -6.49
C ASP A 40 8.25 -8.28 -6.47
N THR A 41 8.07 -6.95 -6.51
CA THR A 41 6.74 -6.33 -6.52
C THR A 41 6.12 -6.30 -7.91
N ARG A 42 4.79 -6.48 -7.97
CA ARG A 42 3.98 -6.28 -9.17
C ARG A 42 3.05 -5.09 -8.96
N VAL A 43 3.47 -3.95 -9.48
CA VAL A 43 2.74 -2.68 -9.42
C VAL A 43 2.93 -1.91 -10.73
N PRO A 44 2.00 -1.02 -11.12
CA PRO A 44 2.18 -0.15 -12.28
C PRO A 44 3.29 0.86 -12.00
N ARG A 45 4.39 0.74 -12.76
CA ARG A 45 5.60 1.54 -12.53
C ARG A 45 5.41 3.04 -12.78
N ASP A 46 4.41 3.41 -13.57
CA ASP A 46 4.07 4.81 -13.86
C ASP A 46 3.58 5.58 -12.63
N TYR A 47 3.18 4.88 -11.56
CA TYR A 47 2.70 5.46 -10.29
C TYR A 47 3.75 5.38 -9.18
N VAL A 48 4.98 5.00 -9.51
CA VAL A 48 6.06 4.83 -8.53
C VAL A 48 6.85 6.13 -8.44
N GLU A 49 6.95 6.66 -7.23
CA GLU A 49 7.68 7.89 -6.93
C GLU A 49 8.77 7.58 -5.91
N SER A 50 10.01 7.97 -6.22
CA SER A 50 11.17 7.76 -5.33
C SER A 50 11.34 6.29 -4.88
N GLY A 51 11.01 5.33 -5.75
CA GLY A 51 11.07 3.89 -5.45
C GLY A 51 9.97 3.40 -4.50
N MET A 52 8.95 4.21 -4.26
CA MET A 52 7.80 3.86 -3.42
C MET A 52 6.49 4.04 -4.17
N ILE A 53 5.47 3.34 -3.72
CA ILE A 53 4.10 3.48 -4.23
C ILE A 53 3.13 3.56 -3.06
N ILE A 54 2.09 4.38 -3.23
CA ILE A 54 0.97 4.45 -2.32
C ILE A 54 -0.22 3.73 -2.94
N LEU A 55 -0.82 2.80 -2.20
CA LEU A 55 -1.94 1.98 -2.63
C LEU A 55 -3.11 2.15 -1.69
N ASN A 56 -4.27 2.50 -2.24
CA ASN A 56 -5.54 2.43 -1.53
C ASN A 56 -6.03 0.98 -1.56
N ILE A 57 -6.13 0.36 -0.39
CA ILE A 57 -6.57 -1.03 -0.22
C ILE A 57 -8.01 -1.13 0.30
N SER A 58 -8.79 -0.06 0.25
CA SER A 58 -10.20 -0.08 0.66
C SER A 58 -11.05 -1.03 -0.21
N PRO A 59 -12.17 -1.56 0.33
CA PRO A 59 -13.10 -2.40 -0.44
C PRO A 59 -13.68 -1.72 -1.69
N ILE A 60 -13.68 -0.39 -1.74
CA ILE A 60 -14.19 0.40 -2.87
C ILE A 60 -13.12 0.51 -3.98
N ALA A 61 -11.84 0.56 -3.60
CA ALA A 61 -10.73 0.71 -4.53
C ALA A 61 -10.18 -0.63 -5.05
N THR A 62 -10.55 -1.74 -4.42
CA THR A 62 -9.96 -3.05 -4.68
C THR A 62 -11.00 -4.12 -4.94
N HIS A 63 -10.60 -5.15 -5.67
CA HIS A 63 -11.37 -6.37 -5.90
C HIS A 63 -10.48 -7.58 -5.59
N LYS A 64 -11.05 -8.58 -4.89
CA LYS A 64 -10.32 -9.77 -4.40
C LYS A 64 -9.06 -9.40 -3.61
N LEU A 65 -9.20 -8.53 -2.62
CA LEU A 65 -8.12 -8.22 -1.70
C LEU A 65 -7.78 -9.45 -0.85
N ASP A 66 -6.52 -9.85 -0.87
CA ASP A 66 -5.95 -10.87 0.00
C ASP A 66 -4.81 -10.26 0.84
N LEU A 67 -4.88 -10.48 2.15
CA LEU A 67 -3.95 -9.97 3.16
C LEU A 67 -3.31 -11.15 3.89
N THR A 68 -2.37 -11.82 3.23
CA THR A 68 -1.69 -13.00 3.75
C THR A 68 -0.60 -12.61 4.76
N ASN A 69 0.11 -13.60 5.30
CA ASN A 69 1.28 -13.34 6.14
C ASN A 69 2.50 -12.87 5.34
N ASN A 70 2.54 -13.19 4.05
CA ASN A 70 3.72 -12.99 3.21
C ASN A 70 3.55 -11.82 2.25
N ASP A 71 2.32 -11.58 1.80
CA ASP A 71 2.02 -10.66 0.71
C ASP A 71 0.61 -10.07 0.81
N ILE A 72 0.44 -8.98 0.06
CA ILE A 72 -0.80 -8.26 -0.14
C ILE A 72 -1.07 -8.32 -1.64
N SER A 73 -2.24 -8.82 -2.02
CA SER A 73 -2.63 -8.91 -3.43
C SER A 73 -4.06 -8.44 -3.64
N PHE A 74 -4.31 -7.78 -4.78
CA PHE A 74 -5.64 -7.35 -5.17
C PHE A 74 -5.68 -6.95 -6.64
N THR A 75 -6.88 -6.85 -7.20
CA THR A 75 -7.09 -6.14 -8.48
C THR A 75 -7.54 -4.71 -8.19
N GLY A 76 -6.82 -3.72 -8.73
CA GLY A 76 -7.16 -2.31 -8.63
C GLY A 76 -7.32 -1.66 -10.01
N ARG A 77 -7.79 -0.41 -10.06
CA ARG A 77 -7.87 0.38 -11.29
C ARG A 77 -6.87 1.53 -11.27
N PHE A 78 -6.04 1.60 -12.30
CA PHE A 78 -5.06 2.66 -12.51
C PHE A 78 -5.31 3.26 -13.89
N ALA A 79 -5.55 4.57 -13.97
CA ALA A 79 -6.01 5.26 -15.19
C ALA A 79 -7.19 4.55 -15.88
N GLY A 80 -8.13 4.01 -15.09
CA GLY A 80 -9.30 3.28 -15.59
C GLY A 80 -9.04 1.83 -16.01
N SER A 81 -7.77 1.41 -16.14
CA SER A 81 -7.39 0.04 -16.50
C SER A 81 -7.29 -0.85 -15.27
N ALA A 82 -7.88 -2.05 -15.32
CA ALA A 82 -7.78 -3.03 -14.24
C ALA A 82 -6.39 -3.68 -14.25
N MET A 83 -5.72 -3.72 -13.10
CA MET A 83 -4.39 -4.30 -12.94
C MET A 83 -4.32 -5.12 -11.67
N GLU A 84 -3.60 -6.23 -11.73
CA GLU A 84 -3.28 -7.06 -10.58
C GLU A 84 -2.06 -6.50 -9.85
N ILE A 85 -2.21 -6.33 -8.55
CA ILE A 85 -1.21 -5.79 -7.64
C ILE A 85 -0.75 -6.89 -6.71
N TRP A 86 0.57 -6.98 -6.52
CA TRP A 86 1.20 -7.90 -5.58
C TRP A 86 2.37 -7.23 -4.88
N VAL A 87 2.33 -7.21 -3.54
CA VAL A 87 3.33 -6.55 -2.69
C VAL A 87 3.68 -7.45 -1.52
N PRO A 88 4.95 -7.86 -1.34
CA PRO A 88 5.39 -8.55 -0.14
C PRO A 88 5.17 -7.70 1.12
N VAL A 89 4.73 -8.31 2.21
CA VAL A 89 4.53 -7.63 3.52
C VAL A 89 5.84 -7.01 4.02
N LYS A 90 6.99 -7.63 3.72
CA LYS A 90 8.32 -7.06 4.04
C LYS A 90 8.52 -5.67 3.40
N ASN A 91 7.94 -5.40 2.23
CA ASN A 91 8.11 -4.15 1.49
C ASN A 91 7.13 -3.05 1.93
N VAL A 92 6.13 -3.35 2.77
CA VAL A 92 5.21 -2.35 3.30
C VAL A 92 5.97 -1.41 4.25
N TRP A 93 6.13 -0.15 3.89
CA TRP A 93 6.85 0.82 4.71
C TRP A 93 5.96 1.41 5.80
N GLN A 94 4.76 1.87 5.41
CA GLN A 94 3.84 2.56 6.30
C GLN A 94 2.40 2.18 5.99
N PHE A 95 1.58 2.13 7.03
CA PHE A 95 0.12 2.08 6.94
C PHE A 95 -0.44 3.43 7.39
N PHE A 96 -1.49 3.92 6.73
CA PHE A 96 -2.17 5.14 7.14
C PHE A 96 -3.65 5.13 6.75
N GLN A 97 -4.44 5.93 7.48
CA GLN A 97 -5.84 6.18 7.16
C GLN A 97 -5.96 7.32 6.14
N GLY A 98 -6.60 7.05 5.01
CA GLY A 98 -7.07 8.06 4.07
C GLY A 98 -8.43 8.61 4.51
N ASP A 99 -8.54 9.94 4.58
CA ASP A 99 -9.85 10.60 4.66
C ASP A 99 -10.54 10.53 3.28
N TRP A 100 -11.83 10.23 3.26
CA TRP A 100 -12.65 9.98 2.06
C TRP A 100 -12.65 11.16 1.07
N ALA A 101 -12.31 12.37 1.54
CA ALA A 101 -12.21 13.58 0.73
C ALA A 101 -10.85 13.78 0.03
N GLY A 102 -9.99 12.75 -0.04
CA GLY A 102 -8.70 12.83 -0.76
C GLY A 102 -7.69 13.81 -0.14
N ARG A 103 -7.95 14.35 1.06
CA ARG A 103 -7.15 15.42 1.67
C ARG A 103 -5.78 14.97 2.20
N TYR A 104 -5.61 13.69 2.51
CA TYR A 104 -4.32 13.16 2.97
C TYR A 104 -3.37 12.75 1.84
N PHE A 105 -3.83 12.73 0.58
CA PHE A 105 -2.95 12.47 -0.57
C PHE A 105 -2.04 13.68 -0.91
N ARG A 106 -2.39 14.89 -0.45
CA ARG A 106 -1.67 16.12 -0.84
C ARG A 106 -0.47 16.51 0.04
N LYS A 107 -0.32 15.97 1.26
CA LYS A 107 0.72 16.47 2.18
C LYS A 107 2.03 15.67 2.20
N TYR A 108 2.05 14.40 1.78
CA TYR A 108 3.29 13.60 1.78
C TYR A 108 4.01 13.52 0.43
N THR A 109 3.41 14.02 -0.66
CA THR A 109 4.01 13.99 -2.00
C THR A 109 4.63 15.33 -2.47
N LEU A 110 4.41 16.45 -1.78
CA LEU A 110 4.88 17.75 -2.31
C LEU A 110 5.73 18.54 -1.31
N SER A 111 7.00 18.14 -1.16
CA SER A 111 8.05 19.12 -0.83
C SER A 111 9.21 19.16 -1.84
N ARG A 112 9.27 18.28 -2.85
CA ARG A 112 10.38 18.37 -3.82
C ARG A 112 10.24 17.80 -5.24
N ALA A 113 9.09 17.31 -5.70
CA ALA A 113 8.93 16.87 -7.09
C ALA A 113 7.90 17.71 -7.84
N GLN A 114 8.32 18.20 -9.00
CA GLN A 114 7.72 19.23 -9.83
C GLN A 114 6.29 18.95 -10.30
N LYS A 115 5.53 20.05 -10.37
CA LYS A 115 4.58 20.43 -11.42
C LYS A 115 4.44 19.43 -12.59
N CYS A 116 3.24 18.86 -12.73
CA CYS A 116 2.64 18.68 -14.05
C CYS A 116 1.12 18.88 -13.93
N SER A 117 0.58 19.66 -14.86
CA SER A 117 -0.74 20.29 -14.88
C SER A 117 -1.88 19.32 -15.21
N THR A 118 -3.12 19.73 -14.96
CA THR A 118 -4.05 20.09 -16.05
C THR A 118 -5.15 21.00 -15.48
N ILE A 119 -5.27 22.18 -16.12
CA ILE A 119 -6.44 23.03 -16.43
C ILE A 119 -7.65 22.89 -15.50
#